data_AF-A0A2E2QF46-F1
#
_entry.id   AF-A0A2E2QF46-F1
#
_cell.length_a   1.000
_cell.length_b   1.000
_cell.length_c   1.000
_cell.angle_alpha   90.00
_cell.angle_beta   90.00
_cell.angle_gamma   90.00
#
_symmetry.space_group_name_H-M   'P 1'
#
loop_
_entity.id
_entity.type
_entity.pdbx_description
1 polymer ?
#
loop_
_entity_poly.entity_id
_entity_poly.type
_entity_poly.pdbx_seq_one_letter_code
_entity_poly.pdbx_strand_id
1 'polypeptide(L)'
;MKYIFTLLSFLFILSSCNVVKNLNPGDGPEQKVLKLPCKDKDQKSSKYFRIYSMYKSDNMDMAQDLGMANAASKLADKIKKDVENTINIAKDQKRSGSAVASIENASKDIAQYTKIALTDIEYTCDELTSDGKYYYHYCVVQVPKSSVFKKTGSNDQAMDLLLELNNEIK
;
A
#
# COMPACT_ATOMS: atom_id res chain seq x y z
N MET A 1 -75.66 0.46 4.43
CA MET A 1 -74.81 0.52 5.65
C MET A 1 -73.38 0.70 5.18
N LYS A 2 -72.94 1.96 5.15
CA LYS A 2 -71.93 2.55 6.06
C LYS A 2 -70.50 2.05 5.78
N TYR A 3 -69.89 2.81 4.88
CA TYR A 3 -68.47 3.06 4.61
C TYR A 3 -67.58 3.01 5.86
N ILE A 4 -66.31 2.64 5.69
CA ILE A 4 -65.17 3.51 6.04
C ILE A 4 -63.91 3.05 5.30
N PHE A 5 -63.35 4.03 4.62
CA PHE A 5 -62.09 4.12 3.89
C PHE A 5 -61.04 4.62 4.90
N THR A 6 -59.88 3.97 5.03
CA THR A 6 -58.70 4.53 5.73
C THR A 6 -57.47 3.75 5.26
N LEU A 7 -56.71 4.19 4.25
CA LEU A 7 -55.78 5.33 4.18
C LEU A 7 -54.50 5.12 5.02
N LEU A 8 -53.49 4.58 4.35
CA LEU A 8 -52.07 4.98 4.33
C LEU A 8 -51.53 5.76 5.55
N SER A 9 -50.60 5.17 6.30
CA SER A 9 -49.49 5.92 6.91
C SER A 9 -48.28 5.03 7.24
N PHE A 10 -47.15 5.44 6.69
CA PHE A 10 -45.78 5.11 7.11
C PHE A 10 -45.55 5.47 8.58
N LEU A 11 -44.70 4.69 9.28
CA LEU A 11 -43.64 5.08 10.24
C LEU A 11 -43.27 3.83 11.07
N PHE A 12 -42.07 3.25 10.90
CA PHE A 12 -40.92 3.45 11.80
C PHE A 12 -41.36 3.63 13.27
N ILE A 13 -40.97 2.78 14.21
CA ILE A 13 -39.75 2.95 15.02
C ILE A 13 -39.44 1.64 15.80
N LEU A 14 -38.20 1.19 15.64
CA LEU A 14 -37.21 0.65 16.59
C LEU A 14 -37.64 -0.04 17.92
N SER A 15 -36.91 -1.13 18.16
CA SER A 15 -36.30 -1.54 19.44
C SER A 15 -37.18 -2.03 20.60
N SER A 16 -37.05 -3.33 20.89
CA SER A 16 -36.54 -3.72 22.21
C SER A 16 -35.62 -4.93 22.11
N CYS A 17 -34.34 -4.67 22.42
CA CYS A 17 -33.39 -5.65 22.89
C CYS A 17 -34.00 -6.45 24.03
N ASN A 18 -34.08 -7.78 23.91
CA ASN A 18 -34.14 -8.66 25.07
C ASN A 18 -33.30 -9.91 24.78
N VAL A 19 -31.98 -9.71 24.76
CA VAL A 19 -31.06 -10.76 25.16
C VAL A 19 -30.24 -10.19 26.30
N VAL A 20 -30.58 -10.65 27.50
CA VAL A 20 -29.79 -10.45 28.72
C VAL A 20 -28.41 -11.02 28.43
N LYS A 21 -27.46 -10.11 28.19
CA LYS A 21 -26.05 -10.43 28.11
C LYS A 21 -25.50 -10.47 29.53
N ASN A 22 -25.42 -11.67 30.10
CA ASN A 22 -24.35 -11.99 31.04
C ASN A 22 -23.05 -12.01 30.22
N LEU A 23 -22.47 -10.83 30.00
CA LEU A 23 -21.11 -10.72 29.48
C LEU A 23 -20.16 -10.92 30.66
N ASN A 24 -19.74 -12.16 30.87
CA ASN A 24 -18.41 -12.35 31.41
C ASN A 24 -17.43 -11.68 30.42
N PRO A 25 -16.46 -10.87 30.89
CA PRO A 25 -15.41 -10.34 30.05
C PRO A 25 -14.54 -11.51 29.56
N GLY A 26 -14.93 -12.11 28.45
CA GLY A 26 -14.31 -13.33 27.90
C GLY A 26 -15.13 -14.01 26.81
N ASP A 27 -16.47 -13.94 26.85
CA ASP A 27 -17.35 -14.66 25.92
C ASP A 27 -17.87 -13.78 24.77
N GLY A 28 -16.99 -12.95 24.18
CA GLY A 28 -17.24 -12.44 22.84
C GLY A 28 -17.11 -13.60 21.84
N PRO A 29 -17.83 -13.60 20.69
CA PRO A 29 -17.47 -14.52 19.61
C PRO A 29 -15.97 -14.32 19.37
N GLU A 30 -15.18 -15.39 19.46
CA GLU A 30 -13.76 -15.37 19.11
C GLU A 30 -13.65 -14.46 17.89
N GLN A 31 -13.01 -13.29 18.05
CA GLN A 31 -12.64 -12.50 16.90
C GLN A 31 -11.71 -13.43 16.14
N LYS A 32 -12.24 -14.15 15.15
CA LYS A 32 -11.44 -14.88 14.18
C LYS A 32 -10.51 -13.82 13.63
N VAL A 33 -9.28 -13.82 14.12
CA VAL A 33 -8.25 -12.91 13.66
C VAL A 33 -8.14 -13.18 12.18
N LEU A 34 -8.68 -12.27 11.36
CA LEU A 34 -8.68 -12.41 9.92
C LEU A 34 -7.22 -12.30 9.48
N LYS A 35 -6.55 -13.45 9.38
CA LYS A 35 -5.17 -13.53 8.92
C LYS A 35 -5.17 -13.20 7.43
N LEU A 36 -4.82 -11.96 7.12
CA LEU A 36 -4.67 -11.52 5.73
C LEU A 36 -3.44 -12.22 5.15
N PRO A 37 -3.57 -12.97 4.03
CA PRO A 37 -2.44 -13.55 3.34
C PRO A 37 -1.39 -12.48 3.04
N CYS A 38 -0.11 -12.85 3.07
CA CYS A 38 1.01 -11.97 2.75
C CYS A 38 1.26 -10.75 3.66
N LYS A 39 0.35 -10.36 4.56
CA LYS A 39 0.51 -9.14 5.37
C LYS A 39 1.78 -9.15 6.21
N ASP A 40 2.12 -10.30 6.78
CA ASP A 40 3.33 -10.46 7.62
C ASP A 40 4.63 -10.43 6.81
N LYS A 41 4.54 -10.45 5.47
CA LYS A 41 5.69 -10.39 4.55
C LYS A 41 6.05 -8.95 4.16
N ASP A 42 5.18 -7.97 4.41
CA ASP A 42 5.43 -6.54 4.17
C ASP A 42 6.20 -5.86 5.32
N GLN A 43 7.10 -6.61 5.96
CA GLN A 43 7.95 -6.04 7.00
C GLN A 43 8.90 -5.00 6.39
N LYS A 44 9.07 -3.87 7.10
CA LYS A 44 10.03 -2.82 6.74
C LYS A 44 11.41 -3.45 6.47
N SER A 45 11.97 -3.17 5.31
CA SER A 45 13.34 -3.54 4.96
C SER A 45 14.16 -2.30 4.69
N SER A 46 15.36 -2.22 5.25
CA SER A 46 16.32 -1.18 4.88
C SER A 46 16.85 -1.35 3.46
N LYS A 47 16.77 -2.56 2.89
CA LYS A 47 17.38 -2.90 1.58
C LYS A 47 16.42 -2.75 0.40
N TYR A 48 15.12 -2.82 0.65
CA TYR A 48 14.10 -2.87 -0.39
C TYR A 48 13.05 -1.79 -0.18
N PHE A 49 12.56 -1.22 -1.28
CA PHE A 49 11.21 -0.68 -1.30
C PHE A 49 10.27 -1.87 -1.39
N ARG A 50 9.28 -1.93 -0.50
CA ARG A 50 8.32 -3.03 -0.42
C ARG A 50 6.92 -2.48 -0.18
N ILE A 51 5.92 -3.13 -0.76
CA ILE A 51 4.51 -2.79 -0.52
C ILE A 51 3.67 -4.07 -0.53
N TYR A 52 2.76 -4.16 0.44
CA TYR A 52 1.61 -5.05 0.36
C TYR A 52 0.49 -4.43 -0.47
N SER A 53 -0.15 -5.24 -1.31
CA SER A 53 -1.36 -4.89 -2.03
C SER A 53 -2.39 -6.01 -1.99
N MET A 54 -3.65 -5.61 -2.12
CA MET A 54 -4.77 -6.51 -2.35
C MET A 54 -5.66 -5.92 -3.44
N TYR A 55 -6.16 -6.77 -4.32
CA TYR A 55 -7.15 -6.43 -5.33
C TYR A 55 -8.29 -7.44 -5.33
N LYS A 56 -9.51 -6.95 -5.58
CA LYS A 56 -10.74 -7.72 -5.54
C LYS A 56 -11.43 -7.64 -6.90
N SER A 57 -11.83 -8.77 -7.44
CA SER A 57 -12.63 -8.86 -8.67
C SER A 57 -13.62 -10.01 -8.58
N ASP A 58 -14.69 -9.99 -9.37
CA ASP A 58 -15.56 -11.15 -9.58
C ASP A 58 -14.99 -12.11 -10.65
N ASN A 59 -13.95 -11.70 -11.37
CA ASN A 59 -13.22 -12.50 -12.33
C ASN A 59 -11.80 -12.82 -11.80
N MET A 60 -11.42 -14.09 -11.84
CA MET A 60 -10.16 -14.62 -11.30
C MET A 60 -8.94 -14.00 -11.98
N ASP A 61 -8.91 -14.01 -13.32
CA ASP A 61 -7.79 -13.50 -14.11
C ASP A 61 -7.63 -11.99 -13.91
N MET A 62 -8.75 -11.25 -13.88
CA MET A 62 -8.72 -9.83 -13.55
C MET A 62 -8.23 -9.56 -12.13
N ALA A 63 -8.59 -10.40 -11.15
CA ALA A 63 -8.10 -10.24 -9.79
C ALA A 63 -6.57 -10.30 -9.76
N GLN A 64 -6.00 -11.26 -10.48
CA GLN A 64 -4.55 -11.47 -10.56
C GLN A 64 -3.85 -10.36 -11.35
N ASP A 65 -4.28 -10.09 -12.60
CA ASP A 65 -3.63 -9.12 -13.49
C ASP A 65 -3.68 -7.70 -12.93
N LEU A 66 -4.87 -7.26 -12.50
CA LEU A 66 -5.04 -5.93 -11.91
C LEU A 66 -4.45 -5.87 -10.50
N GLY A 67 -4.37 -6.99 -9.78
CA GLY A 67 -3.67 -7.08 -8.50
C GLY A 67 -2.17 -6.82 -8.64
N MET A 68 -1.53 -7.46 -9.61
CA MET A 68 -0.12 -7.23 -9.94
C MET A 68 0.11 -5.78 -10.39
N ALA A 69 -0.71 -5.25 -11.29
CA ALA A 69 -0.59 -3.87 -11.78
C ALA A 69 -0.80 -2.84 -10.64
N ASN A 70 -1.78 -3.07 -9.76
CA ASN A 70 -2.05 -2.24 -8.60
C ASN A 70 -0.88 -2.24 -7.61
N ALA A 71 -0.27 -3.41 -7.36
CA ALA A 71 0.91 -3.52 -6.50
C ALA A 71 2.11 -2.76 -7.08
N ALA A 72 2.38 -2.92 -8.37
CA ALA A 72 3.41 -2.18 -9.08
C ALA A 72 3.19 -0.66 -9.01
N SER A 73 1.96 -0.20 -9.27
CA SER A 73 1.61 1.23 -9.17
C SER A 73 1.79 1.79 -7.76
N LYS A 74 1.37 1.05 -6.72
CA LYS A 74 1.55 1.49 -5.34
C LYS A 74 3.02 1.53 -4.92
N LEU A 75 3.82 0.58 -5.39
CA LEU A 75 5.26 0.55 -5.13
C LEU A 75 5.93 1.77 -5.78
N ALA A 76 5.56 2.09 -7.02
CA ALA A 76 6.00 3.28 -7.73
C ALA A 76 5.70 4.57 -6.95
N ASP A 77 4.47 4.74 -6.49
CA ASP A 77 4.07 5.91 -5.68
C ASP A 77 4.85 5.98 -4.36
N LYS A 78 5.11 4.83 -3.73
CA LYS A 78 5.90 4.76 -2.50
C LYS A 78 7.34 5.19 -2.75
N ILE A 79 7.98 4.68 -3.79
CA ILE A 79 9.35 5.05 -4.16
C ILE A 79 9.43 6.56 -4.40
N LYS A 80 8.50 7.12 -5.18
CA LYS A 80 8.43 8.55 -5.45
C LYS A 80 8.36 9.36 -4.14
N LYS A 81 7.43 9.03 -3.25
CA LYS A 81 7.25 9.73 -1.97
C LYS A 81 8.48 9.64 -1.08
N ASP A 82 9.07 8.45 -0.94
CA ASP A 82 10.25 8.24 -0.09
C ASP A 82 11.47 9.03 -0.63
N VAL A 83 11.65 9.07 -1.96
CA VAL A 83 12.70 9.86 -2.61
C VAL A 83 12.46 11.37 -2.41
N GLU A 84 11.25 11.87 -2.66
CA GLU A 84 10.89 13.27 -2.42
C GLU A 84 11.12 13.67 -0.96
N ASN A 85 10.76 12.81 -0.01
CA ASN A 85 10.95 13.08 1.41
C ASN A 85 12.44 13.12 1.78
N THR A 86 13.24 12.23 1.21
CA THR A 86 14.70 12.19 1.39
C THR A 86 15.35 13.48 0.86
N ILE A 87 14.90 13.98 -0.30
CA ILE A 87 15.35 15.25 -0.88
C ILE A 87 15.03 16.43 0.04
N ASN A 88 13.81 16.48 0.58
CA ASN A 88 13.39 17.55 1.48
C ASN A 88 14.22 17.57 2.76
N ILE A 89 14.46 16.40 3.37
CA ILE A 89 15.32 16.28 4.55
C ILE A 89 16.75 16.72 4.22
N ALA A 90 17.29 16.36 3.06
CA ALA A 90 18.63 16.78 2.63
C ALA A 90 18.75 18.31 2.49
N LYS A 91 17.69 18.98 2.00
CA LYS A 91 17.61 20.44 1.90
C LYS A 91 17.56 21.09 3.28
N ASP A 92 16.72 20.56 4.16
CA ASP A 92 16.50 21.11 5.51
C ASP A 92 17.74 20.96 6.40
N GLN A 93 18.50 19.86 6.25
CA GLN A 93 19.72 19.58 7.01
C GLN A 93 20.93 20.46 6.63
N LYS A 94 20.77 21.47 5.77
CA LYS A 94 21.83 22.40 5.34
C LYS A 94 23.11 21.71 4.85
N ARG A 95 23.00 20.61 4.08
CA ARG A 95 24.13 20.11 3.28
C ARG A 95 24.43 21.11 2.16
N SER A 96 25.05 22.25 2.47
CA SER A 96 25.33 23.31 1.49
C SER A 96 26.41 22.88 0.50
N GLY A 97 26.13 22.99 -0.81
CA GLY A 97 27.08 22.71 -1.89
C GLY A 97 26.50 21.98 -3.10
N SER A 98 27.37 21.56 -4.03
CA SER A 98 27.06 20.83 -5.28
C SER A 98 26.20 19.57 -5.08
N ALA A 99 26.18 19.00 -3.87
CA ALA A 99 25.35 17.87 -3.49
C ALA A 99 23.84 18.17 -3.57
N VAL A 100 23.38 19.33 -3.09
CA VAL A 100 21.94 19.70 -3.16
C VAL A 100 21.50 19.96 -4.60
N ALA A 101 22.33 20.64 -5.39
CA ALA A 101 22.05 20.84 -6.82
C ALA A 101 22.00 19.51 -7.60
N SER A 102 22.86 18.55 -7.23
CA SER A 102 22.88 17.21 -7.82
C SER A 102 21.66 16.38 -7.41
N ILE A 103 21.21 16.52 -6.15
CA ILE A 103 19.96 15.93 -5.64
C ILE A 103 18.73 16.54 -6.33
N GLU A 104 18.68 17.86 -6.55
CA GLU A 104 17.59 18.52 -7.27
C GLU A 104 17.51 18.09 -8.72
N ASN A 105 18.64 17.88 -9.39
CA ASN A 105 18.64 17.33 -10.74
C ASN A 105 18.17 15.88 -10.75
N ALA A 106 18.56 15.05 -9.77
CA ALA A 106 18.00 13.72 -9.60
C ALA A 106 16.47 13.76 -9.37
N SER A 107 15.94 14.78 -8.69
CA SER A 107 14.50 14.90 -8.46
C SER A 107 13.68 15.06 -9.76
N LYS A 108 14.27 15.66 -10.81
CA LYS A 108 13.62 15.78 -12.13
C LYS A 108 13.49 14.44 -12.84
N ASP A 109 14.33 13.46 -12.48
CA ASP A 109 14.36 12.12 -13.06
C ASP A 109 13.55 11.09 -12.26
N ILE A 110 12.80 11.50 -11.23
CA ILE A 110 11.95 10.60 -10.40
C ILE A 110 10.96 9.78 -11.23
N ALA A 111 10.40 10.35 -12.29
CA ALA A 111 9.54 9.61 -13.21
C ALA A 111 10.30 8.48 -13.94
N GLN A 112 11.57 8.72 -14.29
CA GLN A 112 12.44 7.73 -14.92
C GLN A 112 12.90 6.67 -13.90
N TYR A 113 13.22 7.05 -12.66
CA TYR A 113 13.53 6.10 -11.58
C TYR A 113 12.37 5.15 -11.30
N THR A 114 11.17 5.69 -11.26
CA THR A 114 9.95 4.92 -11.03
C THR A 114 9.71 3.92 -12.16
N LYS A 115 9.87 4.35 -13.42
CA LYS A 115 9.71 3.47 -14.59
C LYS A 115 10.75 2.36 -14.65
N ILE A 116 12.00 2.66 -14.27
CA ILE A 116 13.11 1.71 -14.24
C ILE A 116 12.99 0.73 -13.07
N ALA A 117 12.53 1.20 -11.90
CA ALA A 117 12.35 0.37 -10.72
C ALA A 117 11.35 -0.78 -10.98
N LEU A 118 10.37 -0.55 -11.85
CA LEU A 118 9.38 -1.58 -12.20
C LEU A 118 9.95 -2.73 -13.06
N THR A 119 11.16 -2.62 -13.62
CA THR A 119 11.79 -3.74 -14.37
C THR A 119 12.33 -4.83 -13.46
N ASP A 120 12.65 -4.49 -12.21
CA ASP A 120 13.34 -5.35 -11.26
C ASP A 120 12.42 -5.73 -10.09
N ILE A 121 11.10 -5.80 -10.33
CA ILE A 121 10.11 -6.17 -9.31
C ILE A 121 10.24 -7.65 -8.98
N GLU A 122 10.35 -7.93 -7.68
CA GLU A 122 10.27 -9.28 -7.12
C GLU A 122 8.97 -9.46 -6.34
N TYR A 123 8.27 -10.56 -6.58
CA TYR A 123 7.11 -10.97 -5.80
C TYR A 123 7.55 -11.87 -4.66
N THR A 124 7.44 -11.36 -3.42
CA THR A 124 7.83 -12.10 -2.20
C THR A 124 6.68 -12.87 -1.57
N CYS A 125 5.46 -12.54 -1.98
CA CYS A 125 4.25 -13.26 -1.67
C CYS A 125 3.23 -12.99 -2.77
N ASP A 126 2.53 -14.03 -3.20
CA ASP A 126 1.55 -14.01 -4.28
C ASP A 126 0.49 -15.08 -3.95
N GLU A 127 -0.68 -14.64 -3.52
CA GLU A 127 -1.74 -15.51 -3.02
C GLU A 127 -3.09 -15.09 -3.62
N LEU A 128 -3.80 -16.05 -4.18
CA LEU A 128 -5.14 -15.86 -4.73
C LEU A 128 -6.15 -16.62 -3.88
N THR A 129 -7.16 -15.94 -3.38
CA THR A 129 -8.23 -16.55 -2.58
C THR A 129 -9.60 -16.21 -3.15
N SER A 130 -10.64 -16.91 -2.68
CA SER A 130 -12.02 -16.63 -3.04
C SER A 130 -12.94 -16.75 -1.83
N ASP A 131 -13.98 -15.90 -1.78
CA ASP A 131 -15.09 -16.02 -0.83
C ASP A 131 -16.34 -16.66 -1.46
N GLY A 132 -16.21 -17.24 -2.66
CA GLY A 132 -17.30 -17.83 -3.45
C GLY A 132 -18.08 -16.82 -4.32
N LYS A 133 -17.92 -15.52 -4.09
CA LYS A 133 -18.50 -14.46 -4.92
C LYS A 133 -17.44 -13.62 -5.64
N TYR A 134 -16.29 -13.46 -5.00
CA TYR A 134 -15.18 -12.67 -5.48
C TYR A 134 -13.88 -13.45 -5.32
N TYR A 135 -12.91 -13.06 -6.14
CA TYR A 135 -11.51 -13.42 -6.07
C TYR A 135 -10.72 -12.25 -5.47
N TYR A 136 -9.76 -12.59 -4.63
CA TYR A 136 -8.88 -11.64 -3.95
C TYR A 136 -7.44 -12.03 -4.23
N HIS A 137 -6.71 -11.12 -4.86
CA HIS A 137 -5.28 -11.28 -5.08
C HIS A 137 -4.52 -10.48 -4.04
N TYR A 138 -3.72 -11.16 -3.23
CA TYR A 138 -2.85 -10.60 -2.21
C TYR A 138 -1.41 -10.75 -2.66
N CYS A 139 -0.66 -9.66 -2.70
CA CYS A 139 0.73 -9.72 -3.09
C CYS A 139 1.61 -8.76 -2.30
N VAL A 140 2.87 -9.14 -2.16
CA VAL A 140 3.92 -8.27 -1.64
C VAL A 140 5.02 -8.18 -2.69
N VAL A 141 5.15 -7.00 -3.28
CA VAL A 141 6.17 -6.71 -4.28
C VAL A 141 7.29 -5.89 -3.66
N GLN A 142 8.50 -6.11 -4.15
CA GLN A 142 9.67 -5.36 -3.71
C GLN A 142 10.63 -5.05 -4.85
N VAL A 143 11.40 -3.98 -4.68
CA VAL A 143 12.52 -3.62 -5.55
C VAL A 143 13.72 -3.27 -4.67
N PRO A 144 14.94 -3.73 -4.98
CA PRO A 144 16.14 -3.31 -4.27
C PRO A 144 16.29 -1.79 -4.34
N LYS A 145 16.49 -1.12 -3.20
CA LYS A 145 16.71 0.33 -3.20
C LYS A 145 17.84 0.71 -4.16
N SER A 146 18.94 -0.04 -4.15
CA SER A 146 20.07 0.16 -5.06
C SER A 146 19.70 0.16 -6.53
N SER A 147 18.70 -0.62 -6.97
CA SER A 147 18.28 -0.66 -8.38
C SER A 147 17.54 0.60 -8.81
N VAL A 148 16.82 1.22 -7.88
CA VAL A 148 16.23 2.55 -8.07
C VAL A 148 17.33 3.60 -8.21
N PHE A 149 18.39 3.49 -7.39
CA PHE A 149 19.42 4.52 -7.33
C PHE A 149 20.59 4.35 -8.34
N LYS A 150 20.85 3.18 -8.92
CA LYS A 150 22.03 2.92 -9.80
C LYS A 150 21.83 3.15 -11.31
N LYS A 151 20.62 3.32 -11.83
CA LYS A 151 20.36 3.27 -13.30
C LYS A 151 20.33 4.63 -14.02
N THR A 152 20.81 5.72 -13.42
CA THR A 152 20.92 7.03 -14.08
C THR A 152 22.38 7.45 -14.23
N GLY A 153 22.91 7.29 -15.44
CA GLY A 153 24.32 7.53 -15.77
C GLY A 153 24.77 9.00 -15.76
N SER A 154 24.37 9.81 -14.77
CA SER A 154 24.85 11.19 -14.64
C SER A 154 25.04 11.71 -13.22
N ASN A 155 24.87 10.91 -12.15
CA ASN A 155 25.12 11.43 -10.80
C ASN A 155 25.31 10.38 -9.69
N ASP A 156 26.25 9.44 -9.87
CA ASP A 156 26.53 8.36 -8.90
C ASP A 156 26.65 8.84 -7.45
N GLN A 157 27.28 10.01 -7.22
CA GLN A 157 27.42 10.60 -5.89
C GLN A 157 26.09 11.10 -5.28
N ALA A 158 25.19 11.67 -6.07
CA ALA A 158 23.88 12.11 -5.56
C ALA A 158 22.99 10.91 -5.22
N MET A 159 23.12 9.85 -6.01
CA MET A 159 22.36 8.62 -5.83
C MET A 159 22.85 7.79 -4.64
N ASP A 160 24.17 7.75 -4.41
CA ASP A 160 24.76 7.17 -3.20
C ASP A 160 24.34 7.96 -1.95
N LEU A 161 24.32 9.30 -2.03
CA LEU A 161 23.88 10.15 -0.93
C LEU A 161 22.38 10.00 -0.61
N LEU A 162 21.53 9.85 -1.63
CA LEU A 162 20.11 9.56 -1.45
C LEU A 162 19.89 8.17 -0.85
N LEU A 163 20.67 7.17 -1.27
CA LEU A 163 20.62 5.84 -0.69
C LEU A 163 21.07 5.84 0.78
N GLU A 164 22.13 6.57 1.11
CA GLU A 164 22.62 6.74 2.47
C GLU A 164 21.56 7.40 3.37
N LEU A 165 21.04 8.57 2.97
CA LEU A 165 20.00 9.29 3.71
C LEU A 165 18.72 8.45 3.90
N ASN A 166 18.27 7.76 2.86
CA ASN A 166 17.09 6.89 2.92
C ASN A 166 17.32 5.62 3.77
N ASN A 167 18.56 5.29 4.12
CA ASN A 167 18.86 4.21 5.06
C ASN A 167 18.98 4.73 6.50
N GLU A 168 19.27 6.02 6.69
CA GLU A 168 19.28 6.70 7.99
C GLU A 168 17.88 7.02 8.50
N ILE A 169 16.93 7.34 7.60
CA ILE A 169 15.52 7.59 7.94
C ILE A 169 14.82 6.24 8.20
N LYS A 170 14.63 5.86 9.47
CA LYS A 170 13.95 4.61 9.91
C LYS A 170 12.57 4.85 10.53
#